data_AF-A0A382X0H0-F1
#
_entry.id   AF-A0A382X0H0-F1
#
_cell.length_a   1.000
_cell.length_b   1.000
_cell.length_c   1.000
_cell.angle_alpha   90.00
_cell.angle_beta   90.00
_cell.angle_gamma   90.00
#
_symmetry.space_group_name_H-M   'P 1'
#
loop_
_entity.id
_entity.type
_entity.pdbx_description
1 polymer ?
#
loop_
_entity_poly.entity_id
_entity_poly.type
_entity_poly.pdbx_seq_one_letter_code
_entity_poly.pdbx_strand_id
1 'polypeptide(L)'
;EAVKTNVFGTTHLANIAVRAMVGISLEDQGFTKEVIPKHFSVKESVFPFNKFLGVDPFLGPEMRSTGEVMGIGHDFPSACDKAFLAAGDIIPTSGKVFLSLRTLDRERLVELGKRISSQGFEIVATRTNQEILQKAGLECTMVNKVSEGSPHIVDLIKNDEINLIINSTEDNQGLEDAAVIRCQALIHKIPCTTTVAAAFAMLDGLKTHDKLVVRSIQSL
;
A
#
# COMPACT_ATOMS: atom_id res chain seq x y z
N GLU A 1 -5.11 1.27 2.03
CA GLU A 1 -6.10 1.84 1.08
C GLU A 1 -5.99 3.34 1.27
N ALA A 2 -5.19 3.99 0.42
CA ALA A 2 -4.84 5.40 0.61
C ALA A 2 -6.02 6.28 0.17
N VAL A 3 -6.80 6.76 1.14
CA VAL A 3 -7.93 7.65 0.85
C VAL A 3 -7.41 9.09 0.76
N LYS A 4 -7.54 9.69 -0.43
CA LYS A 4 -7.35 11.13 -0.60
C LYS A 4 -8.46 11.84 0.16
N THR A 5 -8.11 12.61 1.18
CA THR A 5 -9.08 13.34 2.00
C THR A 5 -8.88 14.84 1.85
N ASN A 6 -9.93 15.54 1.43
CA ASN A 6 -9.87 16.96 1.07
C ASN A 6 -10.10 17.91 2.26
N VAL A 7 -10.28 17.44 3.50
CA VAL A 7 -10.84 18.29 4.59
C VAL A 7 -10.07 18.26 5.92
N PHE A 8 -8.79 17.88 5.91
CA PHE A 8 -7.98 17.91 7.13
C PHE A 8 -6.98 19.05 7.11
N GLY A 9 -7.03 19.91 8.14
CA GLY A 9 -5.99 20.91 8.39
C GLY A 9 -6.44 22.08 9.26
N THR A 10 -7.60 22.69 8.97
CA THR A 10 -8.02 23.95 9.63
C THR A 10 -9.50 24.06 9.95
N THR A 11 -10.35 23.21 9.37
CA THR A 11 -11.81 23.29 9.54
C THR A 11 -12.29 22.30 10.60
N HIS A 12 -12.81 22.80 11.72
CA HIS A 12 -13.41 21.97 12.76
C HIS A 12 -14.84 21.53 12.37
N LEU A 13 -14.96 20.59 11.43
CA LEU A 13 -16.24 20.09 10.93
C LEU A 13 -17.18 19.61 12.04
N ALA A 14 -16.65 18.95 13.07
CA ALA A 14 -17.45 18.51 14.21
C ALA A 14 -18.11 19.69 14.95
N ASN A 15 -17.37 20.79 15.18
CA ASN A 15 -17.92 21.98 15.82
C ASN A 15 -18.98 22.65 14.95
N ILE A 16 -18.77 22.69 13.64
CA ILE A 16 -19.73 23.25 12.67
C ILE A 16 -21.02 22.42 12.65
N ALA A 17 -20.89 21.10 12.61
CA ALA A 17 -22.02 20.17 12.65
C ALA A 17 -22.80 20.28 13.97
N VAL A 18 -22.11 20.38 15.11
CA VAL A 18 -22.75 20.55 16.42
C VAL A 18 -23.57 21.85 16.49
N ARG A 19 -23.01 22.96 15.98
CA ARG A 19 -23.74 24.24 15.88
C ARG A 19 -24.96 24.16 14.98
N ALA A 20 -24.85 23.44 13.85
CA ALA A 20 -25.97 23.18 12.96
C ALA A 20 -27.08 22.37 13.66
N MET A 21 -26.71 21.34 14.43
CA MET A 21 -27.67 20.53 15.19
C MET A 21 -28.43 21.33 16.25
N VAL A 22 -27.82 22.34 16.87
CA VAL A 22 -28.49 23.22 17.86
C VAL A 22 -29.22 24.42 17.22
N GLY A 23 -29.37 24.43 15.89
CA GLY A 23 -30.20 25.40 15.17
C GLY A 23 -29.46 26.59 14.54
N ILE A 24 -28.13 26.62 14.58
CA ILE A 24 -27.33 27.68 13.92
C ILE A 24 -27.01 27.24 12.50
N SER A 25 -27.63 27.86 11.49
CA SER A 25 -27.49 27.45 10.10
C SER A 25 -26.03 27.55 9.60
N LEU A 26 -25.68 26.83 8.52
CA LEU A 26 -24.35 26.94 7.90
C LEU A 26 -24.08 28.36 7.37
N GLU A 27 -25.13 29.07 6.95
CA GLU A 27 -25.05 30.48 6.52
C GLU A 27 -24.67 31.39 7.70
N ASP A 28 -25.34 31.23 8.86
CA ASP A 28 -25.03 31.98 10.08
C ASP A 28 -23.63 31.66 10.62
N GLN A 29 -23.12 30.46 10.35
CA GLN A 29 -21.75 30.05 10.69
C GLN A 29 -20.70 30.52 9.68
N GLY A 30 -21.11 31.09 8.54
CA GLY A 30 -20.22 31.51 7.46
C GLY A 30 -19.51 30.35 6.73
N PHE A 31 -20.01 29.11 6.85
CA PHE A 31 -19.42 27.92 6.25
C PHE A 31 -20.30 27.37 5.12
N THR A 32 -20.27 28.04 3.97
CA THR A 32 -21.11 27.72 2.81
C THR A 32 -20.35 27.20 1.59
N LYS A 33 -19.01 27.11 1.69
CA LYS A 33 -18.13 26.68 0.61
C LYS A 33 -17.19 25.58 1.08
N GLU A 34 -16.97 24.60 0.22
CA GLU A 34 -15.97 23.56 0.44
C GLU A 34 -14.56 24.18 0.47
N VAL A 35 -13.75 23.73 1.42
CA VAL A 35 -12.33 24.09 1.51
C VAL A 35 -11.53 23.04 0.74
N ILE A 36 -10.75 23.49 -0.25
CA ILE A 36 -9.86 22.63 -1.04
C ILE A 36 -8.41 23.01 -0.69
N PRO A 37 -7.68 22.18 0.08
CA PRO A 37 -6.29 22.44 0.42
C PRO A 37 -5.37 22.47 -0.80
N LYS A 38 -4.25 23.18 -0.68
CA LYS A 38 -3.16 23.22 -1.69
C LYS A 38 -2.17 22.06 -1.55
N HIS A 39 -2.33 21.24 -0.53
CA HIS A 39 -1.49 20.09 -0.22
C HIS A 39 -2.32 18.80 -0.34
N PHE A 40 -1.64 17.66 -0.38
CA PHE A 40 -2.25 16.34 -0.31
C PHE A 40 -2.19 15.80 1.12
N SER A 41 -3.30 15.22 1.53
CA SER A 41 -3.50 14.60 2.83
C SER A 41 -3.96 13.16 2.60
N VAL A 42 -3.12 12.21 2.98
CA VAL A 42 -3.34 10.77 2.77
C VAL A 42 -3.46 10.08 4.12
N LYS A 43 -4.60 9.43 4.33
CA LYS A 43 -4.82 8.55 5.48
C LYS A 43 -4.39 7.14 5.13
N GLU A 44 -3.61 6.50 6.00
CA GLU A 44 -3.35 5.05 5.93
C GLU A 44 -3.70 4.39 7.26
N SER A 45 -4.06 3.11 7.22
CA SER A 45 -4.56 2.34 8.36
C SER A 45 -3.46 1.52 9.01
N VAL A 46 -3.50 1.41 10.33
CA VAL A 46 -2.57 0.57 11.11
C VAL A 46 -3.31 -0.70 11.54
N PHE A 47 -2.72 -1.85 11.19
CA PHE A 47 -3.32 -3.16 11.41
C PHE A 47 -2.63 -3.92 12.55
N PRO A 48 -3.38 -4.65 13.39
CA PRO A 48 -2.84 -5.38 14.53
C PRO A 48 -2.33 -6.79 14.17
N PHE A 49 -2.08 -7.11 12.89
CA PHE A 49 -1.77 -8.47 12.45
C PHE A 49 -0.53 -9.06 13.14
N ASN A 50 0.46 -8.23 13.46
CA ASN A 50 1.65 -8.63 14.22
C ASN A 50 1.35 -9.13 15.65
N LYS A 51 0.17 -8.83 16.19
CA LYS A 51 -0.31 -9.35 17.49
C LYS A 51 -0.94 -10.74 17.35
N PHE A 52 -1.29 -11.17 16.13
CA PHE A 52 -2.03 -12.39 15.84
C PHE A 52 -1.39 -13.18 14.70
N LEU A 53 -0.18 -13.72 14.92
CA LEU A 53 0.63 -14.39 13.90
C LEU A 53 -0.01 -15.63 13.24
N GLY A 54 -1.10 -16.17 13.81
CA GLY A 54 -1.89 -17.26 13.24
C GLY A 54 -3.03 -16.80 12.32
N VAL A 55 -3.22 -15.49 12.15
CA VAL A 55 -4.26 -14.91 11.30
C VAL A 55 -3.63 -14.38 10.03
N ASP A 56 -4.23 -14.72 8.91
CA ASP A 56 -3.83 -14.21 7.59
C ASP A 56 -3.96 -12.67 7.54
N PRO A 57 -2.87 -11.92 7.27
CA PRO A 57 -2.89 -10.47 7.17
C PRO A 57 -3.45 -10.02 5.81
N PHE A 58 -4.73 -10.29 5.60
CA PHE A 58 -5.48 -9.96 4.39
C PHE A 58 -6.53 -8.86 4.63
N LEU A 59 -6.81 -8.09 3.59
CA LEU A 59 -7.82 -7.02 3.61
C LEU A 59 -9.10 -7.54 2.93
N GLY A 60 -10.18 -7.62 3.71
CA GLY A 60 -11.48 -8.04 3.24
C GLY A 60 -12.55 -6.96 3.42
N PRO A 61 -13.83 -7.29 3.23
CA PRO A 61 -14.95 -6.37 3.44
C PRO A 61 -15.14 -6.00 4.92
N GLU A 62 -14.56 -6.76 5.85
CA GLU A 62 -14.56 -6.48 7.28
C GLU A 62 -13.39 -5.55 7.65
N MET A 63 -13.68 -4.46 8.37
CA MET A 63 -12.66 -3.56 8.90
C MET A 63 -11.92 -4.19 10.07
N ARG A 64 -10.59 -4.34 9.95
CA ARG A 64 -9.71 -4.91 10.98
C ARG A 64 -8.63 -3.96 11.50
N SER A 65 -8.58 -2.73 11.01
CA SER A 65 -7.62 -1.74 11.47
C SER A 65 -7.95 -1.25 12.88
N THR A 66 -6.91 -0.88 13.62
CA THR A 66 -7.04 -0.41 15.02
C THR A 66 -6.64 1.05 15.20
N GLY A 67 -5.99 1.62 14.20
CA GLY A 67 -5.59 3.02 14.18
C GLY A 67 -5.35 3.50 12.77
N GLU A 68 -4.92 4.75 12.67
CA GLU A 68 -4.63 5.42 11.43
C GLU A 68 -3.51 6.44 11.59
N VAL A 69 -2.87 6.75 10.48
CA VAL A 69 -1.83 7.77 10.36
C VAL A 69 -2.15 8.65 9.16
N MET A 70 -1.57 9.83 9.15
CA MET A 70 -1.77 10.82 8.09
C MET A 70 -0.42 11.29 7.55
N GLY A 71 -0.21 11.12 6.25
CA GLY A 71 0.89 11.70 5.50
C GLY A 71 0.46 12.98 4.78
N ILE A 72 1.23 14.05 4.93
CA ILE A 72 0.97 15.34 4.26
C ILE A 72 2.13 15.69 3.33
N GLY A 73 1.80 15.93 2.07
CA GLY A 73 2.76 16.15 0.99
C GLY A 73 2.32 17.29 0.07
N HIS A 74 3.27 17.85 -0.67
CA HIS A 74 2.95 18.85 -1.70
C HIS A 74 2.32 18.18 -2.94
N ASP A 75 2.59 16.90 -3.14
CA ASP A 75 1.97 16.05 -4.15
C ASP A 75 1.46 14.74 -3.52
N PHE A 76 0.72 13.95 -4.31
CA PHE A 76 0.15 12.69 -3.83
C PHE A 76 1.23 11.65 -3.46
N PRO A 77 2.26 11.39 -4.29
CA PRO A 77 3.30 10.41 -3.95
C PRO A 77 4.02 10.72 -2.63
N SER A 78 4.35 11.99 -2.35
CA SER A 78 5.04 12.36 -1.11
C SER A 78 4.15 12.20 0.13
N ALA A 79 2.85 12.50 -0.01
CA ALA A 79 1.88 12.25 1.05
C ALA A 79 1.72 10.73 1.33
N CYS A 80 1.68 9.91 0.27
CA CYS A 80 1.64 8.45 0.39
C CYS A 80 2.89 7.86 1.06
N ASP A 81 4.11 8.26 0.64
CA ASP A 81 5.35 7.75 1.24
C ASP A 81 5.41 8.06 2.75
N LYS A 82 5.01 9.28 3.14
CA LYS A 82 4.89 9.65 4.57
C LYS A 82 3.84 8.82 5.30
N ALA A 83 2.69 8.53 4.69
CA ALA A 83 1.64 7.72 5.29
C ALA A 83 2.09 6.27 5.48
N PHE A 84 2.74 5.64 4.49
CA PHE A 84 3.30 4.29 4.61
C PHE A 84 4.39 4.22 5.69
N LEU A 85 5.33 5.17 5.67
CA LEU A 85 6.38 5.25 6.70
C LEU A 85 5.78 5.36 8.11
N ALA A 86 4.78 6.22 8.28
CA ALA A 86 4.10 6.39 9.57
C ALA A 86 3.30 5.14 10.00
N ALA A 87 2.78 4.37 9.04
CA ALA A 87 2.08 3.12 9.31
C ALA A 87 3.03 1.96 9.71
N GLY A 88 4.35 2.17 9.54
CA GLY A 88 5.40 1.21 9.87
C GLY A 88 6.01 0.49 8.67
N ASP A 89 5.58 0.82 7.45
CA ASP A 89 6.10 0.23 6.22
C ASP A 89 7.36 0.97 5.75
N ILE A 90 8.52 0.32 5.90
CA ILE A 90 9.78 0.81 5.35
C ILE A 90 9.95 0.22 3.95
N ILE A 91 9.49 0.97 2.95
CA ILE A 91 9.60 0.54 1.55
C ILE A 91 11.08 0.50 1.14
N PRO A 92 11.59 -0.62 0.61
CA PRO A 92 12.98 -0.73 0.18
C PRO A 92 13.26 0.15 -1.04
N THR A 93 14.53 0.48 -1.28
CA THR A 93 14.99 1.26 -2.45
C THR A 93 15.69 0.40 -3.51
N SER A 94 15.99 -0.86 -3.20
CA SER A 94 16.65 -1.82 -4.10
C SER A 94 16.36 -3.25 -3.63
N GLY A 95 16.69 -4.23 -4.49
CA GLY A 95 16.59 -5.66 -4.17
C GLY A 95 15.55 -6.38 -5.02
N LYS A 96 15.00 -7.50 -4.54
CA LYS A 96 14.03 -8.31 -5.28
C LYS A 96 12.60 -8.05 -4.83
N VAL A 97 11.71 -7.88 -5.79
CA VAL A 97 10.26 -7.72 -5.59
C VAL A 97 9.57 -9.00 -6.01
N PHE A 98 8.84 -9.63 -5.09
CA PHE A 98 7.97 -10.74 -5.43
C PHE A 98 6.62 -10.22 -5.94
N LEU A 99 6.23 -10.65 -7.13
CA LEU A 99 5.02 -10.22 -7.81
C LEU A 99 4.12 -11.42 -8.14
N SER A 100 2.95 -11.45 -7.52
CA SER A 100 1.94 -12.48 -7.77
C SER A 100 0.55 -11.86 -7.77
N LEU A 101 0.02 -11.61 -8.97
CA LEU A 101 -1.30 -11.02 -9.14
C LEU A 101 -2.35 -12.05 -9.55
N ARG A 102 -3.58 -11.83 -9.08
CA ARG A 102 -4.78 -12.53 -9.54
C ARG A 102 -5.13 -12.17 -10.97
N THR A 103 -6.01 -12.95 -11.60
CA THR A 103 -6.26 -12.85 -13.04
C THR A 103 -6.78 -11.48 -13.47
N LEU A 104 -7.72 -10.92 -12.70
CA LEU A 104 -8.33 -9.61 -12.96
C LEU A 104 -7.33 -8.44 -12.93
N ASP A 105 -6.24 -8.59 -12.18
CA ASP A 105 -5.25 -7.53 -12.00
C ASP A 105 -4.12 -7.60 -13.03
N ARG A 106 -4.09 -8.65 -13.87
CA ARG A 106 -2.99 -8.92 -14.83
C ARG A 106 -2.89 -7.88 -15.95
N GLU A 107 -3.96 -7.14 -16.22
CA GLU A 107 -3.92 -6.03 -17.19
C GLU A 107 -2.90 -4.96 -16.78
N ARG A 108 -2.72 -4.75 -15.47
CA ARG A 108 -1.79 -3.77 -14.91
C ARG A 108 -0.41 -4.38 -14.60
N LEU A 109 -0.24 -5.70 -14.75
CA LEU A 109 0.99 -6.41 -14.41
C LEU A 109 2.20 -5.90 -15.19
N VAL A 110 2.02 -5.69 -16.51
CA VAL A 110 3.12 -5.22 -17.39
C VAL A 110 3.53 -3.79 -17.03
N GLU A 111 2.56 -2.91 -16.75
CA GLU A 111 2.86 -1.54 -16.32
C GLU A 111 3.61 -1.55 -14.98
N LEU A 112 3.15 -2.36 -14.03
CA LEU A 112 3.78 -2.50 -12.72
C LEU A 112 5.20 -3.05 -12.85
N GLY A 113 5.40 -4.09 -13.64
CA GLY A 113 6.73 -4.66 -13.92
C GLY A 113 7.70 -3.66 -14.56
N LYS A 114 7.22 -2.85 -15.53
CA LYS A 114 8.03 -1.76 -16.11
C LYS A 114 8.46 -0.74 -15.05
N ARG A 115 7.55 -0.36 -14.14
CA ARG A 115 7.88 0.59 -13.06
C ARG A 115 8.91 0.01 -12.10
N ILE A 116 8.73 -1.23 -11.66
CA ILE A 116 9.67 -1.93 -10.78
C ILE A 116 11.06 -2.00 -11.42
N SER A 117 11.14 -2.47 -12.67
CA SER A 117 12.40 -2.57 -13.41
C SER A 117 13.06 -1.20 -13.63
N SER A 118 12.28 -0.15 -13.95
CA SER A 118 12.80 1.21 -14.12
C SER A 118 13.42 1.82 -12.86
N GLN A 119 13.05 1.30 -11.69
CA GLN A 119 13.57 1.72 -10.39
C GLN A 119 14.75 0.84 -9.93
N GLY A 120 15.22 -0.08 -10.77
CA GLY A 120 16.40 -0.90 -10.48
C GLY A 120 16.13 -2.12 -9.59
N PHE A 121 14.88 -2.51 -9.40
CA PHE A 121 14.52 -3.75 -8.71
C PHE A 121 14.55 -4.95 -9.64
N GLU A 122 14.92 -6.10 -9.09
CA GLU A 122 14.75 -7.40 -9.72
C GLU A 122 13.33 -7.93 -9.48
N ILE A 123 12.75 -8.59 -10.48
CA ILE A 123 11.38 -9.13 -10.38
C ILE A 123 11.45 -10.64 -10.23
N VAL A 124 10.76 -11.14 -9.20
CA VAL A 124 10.51 -12.57 -9.00
C VAL A 124 9.01 -12.79 -9.07
N ALA A 125 8.51 -13.71 -9.89
CA ALA A 125 7.07 -13.92 -10.04
C ALA A 125 6.69 -15.39 -10.17
N THR A 126 5.42 -15.69 -9.87
CA THR A 126 4.85 -17.02 -10.13
C THR A 126 4.74 -17.27 -11.62
N ARG A 127 4.79 -18.55 -12.04
CA ARG A 127 4.86 -18.99 -13.45
C ARG A 127 4.03 -18.15 -14.43
N THR A 128 2.73 -18.03 -14.23
CA THR A 128 1.85 -17.27 -15.14
C THR A 128 2.16 -15.77 -15.17
N ASN A 129 2.49 -15.16 -14.04
CA ASN A 129 2.86 -13.73 -14.00
C ASN A 129 4.21 -13.51 -14.69
N GLN A 130 5.16 -14.41 -14.47
CA GLN A 130 6.48 -14.38 -15.11
C GLN A 130 6.37 -14.49 -16.64
N GLU A 131 5.57 -15.42 -17.15
CA GLU A 131 5.37 -15.59 -18.60
C GLU A 131 4.81 -14.33 -19.27
N ILE A 132 3.88 -13.63 -18.60
CA ILE A 132 3.30 -12.38 -19.11
C ILE A 132 4.35 -11.26 -19.14
N LEU A 133 5.15 -11.14 -18.09
CA LEU A 133 6.23 -10.15 -18.00
C LEU A 133 7.32 -10.41 -19.05
N GLN A 134 7.71 -11.67 -19.23
CA GLN A 134 8.73 -12.06 -20.21
C GLN A 134 8.26 -11.82 -21.64
N LYS A 135 6.99 -12.09 -21.97
CA LYS A 135 6.39 -11.74 -23.27
C LYS A 135 6.40 -10.24 -23.54
N ALA A 136 6.35 -9.42 -22.49
CA ALA A 136 6.48 -7.96 -22.58
C ALA A 136 7.94 -7.46 -22.61
N GLY A 137 8.92 -8.37 -22.62
CA GLY A 137 10.35 -8.06 -22.68
C GLY A 137 10.99 -7.66 -21.34
N LEU A 138 10.33 -7.98 -20.21
CA LEU A 138 10.87 -7.70 -18.88
C LEU A 138 11.63 -8.91 -18.33
N GLU A 139 12.78 -8.66 -17.72
CA GLU A 139 13.51 -9.68 -16.97
C GLU A 139 12.76 -10.02 -15.68
N CYS A 140 12.45 -11.30 -15.50
CA CYS A 140 11.72 -11.80 -14.35
C CYS A 140 12.11 -13.25 -14.07
N THR A 141 12.55 -13.53 -12.85
CA THR A 141 12.85 -14.88 -12.38
C THR A 141 11.57 -15.58 -11.96
N MET A 142 11.39 -16.84 -12.36
CA MET A 142 10.25 -17.64 -11.95
C MET A 142 10.48 -18.23 -10.56
N VAL A 143 9.46 -18.23 -9.70
CA VAL A 143 9.45 -18.94 -8.41
C VAL A 143 8.17 -19.76 -8.26
N ASN A 144 8.27 -20.92 -7.62
CA ASN A 144 7.13 -21.78 -7.32
C ASN A 144 6.29 -21.21 -6.17
N LYS A 145 4.99 -21.50 -6.19
CA LYS A 145 4.15 -21.40 -5.00
C LYS A 145 4.51 -22.50 -4.00
N VAL A 146 4.02 -22.37 -2.76
CA VAL A 146 4.28 -23.34 -1.69
C VAL A 146 3.81 -24.75 -2.10
N SER A 147 2.63 -24.84 -2.71
CA SER A 147 2.07 -26.09 -3.26
C SER A 147 2.80 -26.69 -4.47
N GLU A 148 3.71 -25.96 -5.12
CA GLU A 148 4.32 -26.33 -6.41
C GLU A 148 5.73 -26.94 -6.28
N GLY A 149 6.30 -26.99 -5.07
CA GLY A 149 7.60 -27.61 -4.76
C GLY A 149 8.77 -26.63 -4.62
N SER A 150 9.91 -27.11 -4.12
CA SER A 150 11.07 -26.28 -3.77
C SER A 150 12.08 -26.10 -4.93
N PRO A 151 12.75 -24.93 -5.05
CA PRO A 151 12.60 -23.75 -4.20
C PRO A 151 11.28 -23.00 -4.47
N HIS A 152 10.59 -22.60 -3.41
CA HIS A 152 9.34 -21.81 -3.47
C HIS A 152 9.50 -20.45 -2.77
N ILE A 153 8.56 -19.54 -2.98
CA ILE A 153 8.62 -18.16 -2.46
C ILE A 153 8.90 -18.05 -0.95
N VAL A 154 8.38 -18.96 -0.12
CA VAL A 154 8.65 -18.96 1.32
C VAL A 154 10.13 -19.23 1.64
N ASP A 155 10.83 -19.99 0.80
CA ASP A 155 12.27 -20.24 0.98
C ASP A 155 13.05 -18.96 0.70
N LEU A 156 12.69 -18.23 -0.35
CA LEU A 156 13.31 -16.95 -0.70
C LEU A 156 13.05 -15.88 0.38
N ILE A 157 11.85 -15.86 0.97
CA ILE A 157 11.54 -14.98 2.11
C ILE A 157 12.43 -15.33 3.31
N LYS A 158 12.57 -16.62 3.64
CA LYS A 158 13.39 -17.08 4.77
C LYS A 158 14.89 -16.85 4.57
N ASN A 159 15.34 -16.82 3.32
CA ASN A 159 16.72 -16.52 2.95
C ASN A 159 17.01 -15.01 2.80
N ASP A 160 16.06 -14.14 3.19
CA ASP A 160 16.15 -12.68 3.06
C ASP A 160 16.40 -12.19 1.62
N GLU A 161 15.96 -12.96 0.62
CA GLU A 161 16.14 -12.63 -0.80
C GLU A 161 15.06 -11.69 -1.34
N ILE A 162 13.92 -11.55 -0.65
CA ILE A 162 12.78 -10.72 -1.08
C ILE A 162 12.69 -9.49 -0.19
N ASN A 163 12.58 -8.30 -0.80
CA ASN A 163 12.54 -7.03 -0.09
C ASN A 163 11.17 -6.37 -0.12
N LEU A 164 10.32 -6.72 -1.10
CA LEU A 164 8.96 -6.20 -1.23
C LEU A 164 8.06 -7.29 -1.81
N ILE A 165 6.85 -7.43 -1.28
CA ILE A 165 5.86 -8.39 -1.74
C ILE A 165 4.63 -7.65 -2.27
N ILE A 166 4.25 -7.96 -3.51
CA ILE A 166 3.01 -7.51 -4.13
C ILE A 166 2.20 -8.75 -4.46
N ASN A 167 1.21 -9.05 -3.62
CA ASN A 167 0.41 -10.26 -3.72
C ASN A 167 -1.09 -9.96 -3.71
N SER A 168 -1.71 -9.92 -4.89
CA SER A 168 -3.17 -9.86 -4.97
C SER A 168 -3.78 -11.25 -5.16
N THR A 169 -4.85 -11.54 -4.42
CA THR A 169 -5.51 -12.85 -4.44
C THR A 169 -6.99 -12.77 -4.73
N GLU A 170 -7.52 -13.84 -5.32
CA GLU A 170 -8.95 -14.10 -5.45
C GLU A 170 -9.46 -14.81 -4.19
N ASP A 171 -10.77 -14.70 -3.95
CA ASP A 171 -11.43 -15.26 -2.77
C ASP A 171 -11.56 -16.79 -2.80
N ASN A 172 -11.25 -17.44 -3.94
CA ASN A 172 -11.59 -18.85 -4.15
C ASN A 172 -10.38 -19.78 -4.37
N GLN A 173 -9.31 -19.32 -5.03
CA GLN A 173 -8.20 -20.21 -5.44
C GLN A 173 -6.84 -19.69 -4.96
N GLY A 174 -6.08 -20.56 -4.29
CA GLY A 174 -4.72 -20.25 -3.82
C GLY A 174 -4.66 -19.38 -2.56
N LEU A 175 -5.77 -19.30 -1.80
CA LEU A 175 -5.81 -18.59 -0.52
C LEU A 175 -4.81 -19.14 0.49
N GLU A 176 -4.67 -20.47 0.58
CA GLU A 176 -3.76 -21.10 1.52
C GLU A 176 -2.29 -20.72 1.22
N ASP A 177 -1.86 -20.88 -0.03
CA ASP A 177 -0.51 -20.48 -0.46
C ASP A 177 -0.26 -18.98 -0.18
N ALA A 178 -1.24 -18.13 -0.48
CA ALA A 178 -1.12 -16.70 -0.30
C ALA A 178 -1.13 -16.26 1.17
N ALA A 179 -1.96 -16.90 1.99
CA ALA A 179 -1.97 -16.69 3.43
C ALA A 179 -0.61 -17.05 4.03
N VAL A 180 -0.01 -18.16 3.60
CA VAL A 180 1.35 -18.54 4.03
C VAL A 180 2.36 -17.46 3.61
N ILE A 181 2.33 -16.98 2.36
CA ILE A 181 3.23 -15.90 1.89
C ILE A 181 3.08 -14.65 2.76
N ARG A 182 1.84 -14.20 2.99
CA ARG A 182 1.54 -12.99 3.77
C ARG A 182 1.94 -13.12 5.23
N CYS A 183 1.69 -14.28 5.85
CA CYS A 183 2.16 -14.57 7.20
C CYS A 183 3.70 -14.56 7.30
N GLN A 184 4.39 -15.16 6.33
CA GLN A 184 5.87 -15.13 6.31
C GLN A 184 6.41 -13.72 6.07
N ALA A 185 5.79 -12.93 5.19
CA ALA A 185 6.14 -11.53 4.99
C ALA A 185 6.04 -10.72 6.30
N LEU A 186 4.94 -10.90 7.05
CA LEU A 186 4.72 -10.26 8.33
C LEU A 186 5.77 -10.66 9.38
N ILE A 187 6.10 -11.95 9.47
CA ILE A 187 7.12 -12.48 10.40
C ILE A 187 8.51 -11.91 10.09
N HIS A 188 8.87 -11.87 8.80
CA HIS A 188 10.17 -11.37 8.33
C HIS A 188 10.20 -9.84 8.16
N LYS A 189 9.11 -9.13 8.50
CA LYS A 189 8.97 -7.67 8.39
C LYS A 189 9.25 -7.14 6.98
N ILE A 190 8.85 -7.91 5.97
CA ILE A 190 8.92 -7.51 4.57
C ILE A 190 7.63 -6.74 4.25
N PRO A 191 7.71 -5.49 3.75
CA PRO A 191 6.53 -4.76 3.30
C PRO A 191 5.74 -5.58 2.29
N CYS A 192 4.44 -5.71 2.54
CA CYS A 192 3.54 -6.55 1.74
C CYS A 192 2.26 -5.78 1.42
N THR A 193 1.98 -5.62 0.13
CA THR A 193 0.73 -5.03 -0.34
C THR A 193 -0.14 -6.08 -1.03
N THR A 194 -1.43 -6.03 -0.74
CA THR A 194 -2.44 -6.95 -1.29
C THR A 194 -3.23 -6.39 -2.45
N THR A 195 -2.97 -5.13 -2.85
CA THR A 195 -3.67 -4.46 -3.94
C THR A 195 -2.69 -3.81 -4.92
N VAL A 196 -3.03 -3.86 -6.21
CA VAL A 196 -2.22 -3.21 -7.26
C VAL A 196 -2.18 -1.69 -7.09
N ALA A 197 -3.28 -1.07 -6.65
CA ALA A 197 -3.34 0.37 -6.42
C ALA A 197 -2.34 0.83 -5.35
N ALA A 198 -2.25 0.12 -4.22
CA ALA A 198 -1.27 0.42 -3.19
C ALA A 198 0.16 0.13 -3.67
N ALA A 199 0.38 -0.91 -4.49
CA ALA A 199 1.69 -1.15 -5.10
C ALA A 199 2.17 0.02 -5.97
N PHE A 200 1.29 0.61 -6.79
CA PHE A 200 1.64 1.82 -7.55
C PHE A 200 1.94 3.01 -6.62
N ALA A 201 1.14 3.23 -5.58
CA ALA A 201 1.36 4.32 -4.63
C ALA A 201 2.70 4.17 -3.89
N MET A 202 3.06 2.95 -3.48
CA MET A 202 4.35 2.64 -2.85
C MET A 202 5.52 2.95 -3.79
N LEU A 203 5.45 2.47 -5.03
CA LEU A 203 6.51 2.69 -6.03
C LEU A 203 6.63 4.15 -6.47
N ASP A 204 5.53 4.89 -6.54
CA ASP A 204 5.57 6.32 -6.87
C ASP A 204 6.15 7.14 -5.71
N GLY A 205 5.85 6.73 -4.46
CA GLY A 205 6.43 7.33 -3.25
C GLY A 205 7.96 7.28 -3.19
N LEU A 206 8.56 6.19 -3.68
CA LEU A 206 10.02 6.01 -3.74
C LEU A 206 10.75 7.05 -4.61
N LYS A 207 10.05 7.68 -5.55
CA LYS A 207 10.63 8.72 -6.42
C LYS A 207 10.71 10.09 -5.75
N THR A 208 10.16 10.23 -4.54
CA THR A 208 10.03 11.54 -3.90
C THR A 208 11.25 11.88 -3.04
N HIS A 209 11.67 13.14 -3.10
CA HIS A 209 12.73 13.68 -2.23
C HIS A 209 12.18 14.30 -0.93
N ASP A 210 10.87 14.26 -0.73
CA ASP A 210 10.14 15.03 0.28
C ASP A 210 9.86 14.22 1.57
N LYS A 211 10.37 12.98 1.64
CA LYS A 211 10.14 12.02 2.74
C LYS A 211 10.35 12.62 4.13
N LEU A 212 11.30 13.55 4.26
CA LEU A 212 11.72 14.13 5.53
C LEU A 212 11.42 15.63 5.66
N VAL A 213 10.70 16.24 4.72
CA VAL A 213 10.26 17.63 4.87
C VAL A 213 9.06 17.67 5.81
N VAL A 214 9.29 18.13 7.02
CA VAL A 214 8.30 18.23 8.10
C VAL A 214 7.64 19.60 8.08
N ARG A 215 6.33 19.64 8.29
CA ARG A 215 5.53 20.87 8.45
C ARG A 215 4.69 20.76 9.71
N SER A 216 4.51 21.89 10.40
CA SER A 216 3.58 21.98 11.52
C SER A 216 2.16 22.14 11.00
N ILE A 217 1.15 21.70 11.75
CA ILE A 217 -0.27 21.88 11.38
C ILE A 217 -0.60 23.38 11.19
N GLN A 218 0.01 24.26 11.99
CA GLN A 218 -0.17 25.70 11.92
C GLN A 218 0.40 26.33 10.64
N SER A 219 1.33 25.64 9.97
CA SER A 219 1.97 26.10 8.73
C SER A 219 1.33 25.54 7.45
N LEU A 220 0.27 24.72 7.58
CA LEU A 220 -0.40 24.06 6.46
C LEU A 220 -1.48 24.92 5.79
#